data_AF-A0A9P5XLA4-F1
#
_entry.id   AF-A0A9P5XLA4-F1
#
_cell.length_a   1.000
_cell.length_b   1.000
_cell.length_c   1.000
_cell.angle_alpha   90.00
_cell.angle_beta   90.00
_cell.angle_gamma   90.00
#
_symmetry.space_group_name_H-M   'P 1'
#
loop_
_entity.id
_entity.type
_entity.pdbx_description
1 polymer ?
#
loop_
_entity_poly.entity_id
_entity_poly.type
_entity_poly.pdbx_seq_one_letter_code
_entity_poly.pdbx_strand_id
1 'polypeptide(L)'
;MQGMIPSAVNLPLTVLGESLKLDPEAFKAKHGYDKPRFNQLVIFYCRSGQRSTSASDVAKRNGFCSILNYKGSWLEWVEKQNIQKPSA
;
A
#
# COMPACT_ATOMS: atom_id res chain seq x y z
N MET A 1 3.96 1.29 -17.17
CA MET A 1 3.66 1.27 -15.72
C MET A 1 2.48 0.34 -15.48
N GLN A 2 2.73 -0.94 -15.17
CA GLN A 2 1.68 -1.93 -14.87
C GLN A 2 1.91 -2.38 -13.43
N GLY A 3 0.93 -2.22 -12.54
CA GLY A 3 1.06 -2.62 -11.14
C GLY A 3 0.67 -1.57 -10.09
N MET A 4 0.16 -0.40 -10.48
CA MET A 4 -0.21 0.67 -9.57
C MET A 4 -1.69 1.03 -9.72
N ILE A 5 -2.46 0.87 -8.65
CA ILE A 5 -3.84 1.34 -8.57
C ILE A 5 -3.82 2.88 -8.57
N PRO A 6 -4.71 3.57 -9.32
CA PRO A 6 -4.82 5.03 -9.27
C PRO A 6 -4.90 5.53 -7.83
N SER A 7 -4.26 6.67 -7.53
CA SER A 7 -4.09 7.26 -6.18
C SER A 7 -3.17 6.52 -5.20
N ALA A 8 -2.65 5.34 -5.56
CA ALA A 8 -1.72 4.63 -4.69
C ALA A 8 -0.31 5.22 -4.74
N VAL A 9 0.39 5.13 -3.60
CA VAL A 9 1.81 5.42 -3.47
C VAL A 9 2.61 4.13 -3.37
N ASN A 10 3.86 4.13 -3.87
CA ASN A 10 4.73 2.97 -3.77
C ASN A 10 5.60 3.05 -2.50
N LEU A 11 5.58 2.00 -1.70
CA LEU A 11 6.53 1.79 -0.60
C LEU A 11 7.00 0.33 -0.60
N PRO A 12 8.27 0.05 -0.95
CA PRO A 12 8.76 -1.32 -1.00
C PRO A 12 8.78 -1.98 0.39
N LEU A 13 8.35 -3.25 0.47
CA LEU A 13 8.33 -4.02 1.72
C LEU A 13 9.69 -4.08 2.42
N THR A 14 10.78 -4.13 1.64
CA THR A 14 12.16 -4.21 2.15
C THR A 14 12.57 -2.98 2.97
N VAL A 15 12.04 -1.80 2.65
CA VAL A 15 12.35 -0.55 3.34
C VAL A 15 11.21 -0.07 4.23
N LEU A 16 10.05 -0.74 4.21
CA LEU A 16 8.85 -0.33 4.93
C LEU A 16 9.12 -0.18 6.43
N GLY A 17 9.70 -1.19 7.07
CA GLY A 17 9.95 -1.17 8.51
C GLY A 17 10.79 0.02 8.96
N GLU A 18 11.88 0.30 8.26
CA GLU A 18 12.75 1.45 8.55
C GLU A 18 12.06 2.77 8.20
N SER A 19 11.31 2.81 7.11
CA SER A 19 10.59 4.02 6.68
C SER A 19 9.52 4.44 7.70
N LEU A 20 8.78 3.48 8.28
CA LEU A 20 7.75 3.79 9.27
C LEU A 20 8.32 4.38 10.57
N LYS A 21 9.61 4.17 10.86
CA LYS A 21 10.29 4.75 12.03
C LYS A 21 10.78 6.18 11.79
N LEU A 22 10.89 6.63 10.54
CA LEU A 22 11.36 7.98 10.21
C LEU A 22 10.37 9.04 10.68
N ASP A 23 10.88 10.21 11.03
CA ASP A 23 10.05 11.40 11.25
C ASP A 23 9.28 11.79 9.97
N PRO A 24 8.12 12.46 10.09
CA PRO A 24 7.29 12.81 8.93
C PRO A 24 8.03 13.59 7.84
N GLU A 25 8.93 14.49 8.22
CA GLU A 25 9.71 15.30 7.28
C GLU A 25 10.75 14.45 6.52
N ALA A 26 11.50 13.61 7.24
CA ALA A 26 12.45 12.67 6.64
C ALA A 26 11.76 11.63 5.75
N PHE A 27 10.57 11.16 6.16
CA PHE A 27 9.73 10.27 5.36
C PHE A 27 9.33 10.93 4.04
N LYS A 28 8.83 12.17 4.11
CA LYS A 28 8.40 12.93 2.93
C LYS A 28 9.56 13.22 1.98
N ALA A 29 10.73 13.58 2.51
CA ALA A 29 11.93 13.80 1.72
C ALA A 29 12.40 12.52 0.99
N LYS A 30 12.26 11.35 1.63
CA LYS A 30 12.69 10.06 1.07
C LYS A 30 11.71 9.48 0.05
N HIS A 31 10.40 9.60 0.31
CA HIS A 31 9.37 8.91 -0.47
C HIS A 31 8.55 9.83 -1.37
N GLY A 32 8.61 11.15 -1.16
CA GLY A 32 7.91 12.15 -1.97
C GLY A 32 6.43 12.34 -1.61
N TYR A 33 5.95 11.74 -0.52
CA TYR A 33 4.57 11.89 -0.02
C TYR A 33 4.53 11.90 1.50
N ASP A 34 3.45 12.45 2.06
CA ASP A 34 3.30 12.59 3.50
C ASP A 34 3.18 11.24 4.21
N LYS A 35 3.85 11.12 5.37
CA LYS A 35 3.76 9.94 6.23
C LYS A 35 2.32 9.75 6.70
N PRO A 36 1.71 8.56 6.55
CA PRO A 36 0.35 8.34 7.02
C PRO A 36 0.28 8.43 8.55
N ARG A 37 -0.83 8.96 9.08
CA ARG A 37 -1.07 9.02 10.53
C ARG A 37 -1.42 7.64 11.07
N PHE A 38 -1.11 7.37 12.34
CA PHE A 38 -1.41 6.07 12.97
C PHE A 38 -2.90 5.70 12.98
N ASN A 39 -3.79 6.70 13.01
CA ASN A 39 -5.25 6.53 12.98
C ASN A 39 -5.86 6.62 11.58
N GLN A 40 -5.07 6.99 10.56
CA GLN A 40 -5.54 7.06 9.19
C GLN A 40 -5.70 5.65 8.63
N LEU A 41 -6.76 5.44 7.86
CA LEU A 41 -6.95 4.19 7.14
C LEU A 41 -5.85 4.00 6.09
N VAL A 42 -5.04 2.95 6.25
CA VAL A 42 -4.00 2.56 5.29
C VAL A 42 -4.36 1.22 4.67
N ILE A 43 -4.42 1.17 3.33
CA ILE A 43 -4.73 -0.03 2.57
C ILE A 43 -3.46 -0.52 1.88
N PHE A 44 -3.01 -1.73 2.21
CA PHE A 44 -1.86 -2.36 1.55
C PHE A 44 -2.32 -3.27 0.42
N TYR A 45 -1.64 -3.19 -0.72
CA TYR A 45 -1.78 -4.12 -1.83
C TYR A 45 -0.41 -4.38 -2.46
N CYS A 46 -0.30 -5.45 -3.23
CA CYS A 46 0.91 -5.72 -4.01
C CYS A 46 0.51 -6.28 -5.39
N ARG A 47 1.28 -7.23 -5.94
CA ARG A 47 0.87 -7.94 -7.17
C ARG A 47 -0.20 -8.98 -6.89
N SER A 48 0.06 -9.90 -5.95
CA SER A 48 -0.71 -11.13 -5.71
C SER A 48 -1.11 -11.37 -4.24
N GLY A 49 -1.12 -10.32 -3.41
CA GLY A 49 -1.53 -10.40 -2.00
C GLY A 49 -0.48 -10.85 -0.98
N GLN A 50 0.58 -11.55 -1.38
CA GLN A 50 1.56 -12.09 -0.42
C GLN A 50 2.33 -10.98 0.32
N ARG A 51 2.92 -10.04 -0.43
CA ARG A 51 3.73 -8.95 0.17
C ARG A 51 2.87 -7.94 0.93
N SER A 52 1.62 -7.72 0.53
CA SER A 52 0.72 -6.80 1.24
C SER A 52 0.33 -7.33 2.61
N THR A 53 0.26 -8.66 2.78
CA THR A 53 0.04 -9.28 4.08
C THR A 53 1.19 -8.99 5.03
N SER A 54 2.44 -9.25 4.60
CA SER A 54 3.62 -8.93 5.41
C SER A 54 3.75 -7.43 5.69
N ALA A 55 3.44 -6.58 4.70
CA ALA A 55 3.45 -5.12 4.90
C ALA A 55 2.45 -4.67 5.97
N SER A 56 1.24 -5.25 5.95
CA SER A 56 0.21 -4.96 6.94
C SER A 56 0.66 -5.36 8.34
N ASP A 57 1.31 -6.51 8.50
CA ASP A 57 1.81 -6.96 9.80
C ASP A 57 2.95 -6.07 10.31
N VAL A 58 3.86 -5.63 9.42
CA VAL A 58 4.90 -4.66 9.77
C VAL A 58 4.27 -3.34 10.23
N ALA A 59 3.27 -2.82 9.52
CA ALA A 59 2.58 -1.60 9.90
C ALA A 59 1.88 -1.72 11.27
N LYS A 60 1.19 -2.84 11.53
CA LYS A 60 0.56 -3.12 12.84
C LYS A 60 1.59 -3.06 13.98
N ARG A 61 2.74 -3.71 13.80
CA ARG A 61 3.83 -3.71 14.80
C ARG A 61 4.44 -2.33 15.03
N ASN A 62 4.29 -1.40 14.08
CA ASN A 62 4.75 -0.02 14.19
C ASN A 62 3.64 0.95 14.70
N GLY A 63 2.54 0.44 15.25
CA GLY A 63 1.53 1.26 15.93
C GLY A 63 0.44 1.85 15.05
N PHE A 64 0.32 1.41 13.79
CA PHE A 64 -0.81 1.78 12.94
C PHE A 64 -2.07 1.01 13.36
N CYS A 65 -3.13 1.75 13.68
CA CYS A 65 -4.36 1.19 14.24
C CYS A 65 -5.40 0.83 13.17
N SER A 66 -5.38 1.55 12.04
CA SER A 66 -6.39 1.40 10.97
C SER A 66 -5.74 0.88 9.70
N ILE A 67 -5.66 -0.45 9.55
CA ILE A 67 -5.00 -1.12 8.43
C ILE A 67 -5.94 -2.11 7.76
N LEU A 68 -6.02 -2.05 6.43
CA LEU A 68 -6.66 -3.06 5.59
C LEU A 68 -5.64 -3.71 4.65
N ASN A 69 -5.77 -5.01 4.45
CA ASN A 69 -4.98 -5.77 3.49
C ASN A 69 -5.86 -6.18 2.31
N TYR A 70 -5.59 -5.60 1.14
CA TYR A 70 -6.27 -6.00 -0.09
C TYR A 70 -5.56 -7.22 -0.71
N LYS A 71 -6.04 -8.42 -0.34
CA LYS A 71 -5.46 -9.71 -0.75
C LYS A 71 -5.52 -9.95 -2.26
N GLY A 72 -6.62 -9.57 -2.92
CA GLY A 72 -6.77 -9.64 -4.38
C GLY A 72 -5.72 -8.82 -5.13
N SER A 73 -5.27 -7.72 -4.50
CA SER A 73 -4.13 -6.93 -4.97
C SER A 73 -4.31 -6.43 -6.41
N TRP A 74 -3.21 -6.09 -7.08
CA TRP A 74 -3.25 -5.61 -8.46
C TRP A 74 -3.94 -6.58 -9.43
N LEU A 75 -3.72 -7.89 -9.30
CA LEU A 75 -4.27 -8.88 -10.23
C LEU A 75 -5.81 -8.88 -10.22
N GLU A 76 -6.44 -8.94 -9.04
CA GLU A 76 -7.90 -8.86 -8.92
C GLU A 76 -8.42 -7.48 -9.34
N TRP A 77 -7.67 -6.40 -9.06
CA TRP A 77 -8.07 -5.06 -9.47
C TRP A 77 -8.15 -4.95 -11.00
N VAL A 78 -7.13 -5.41 -11.74
CA VAL A 78 -7.12 -5.39 -13.20
C VAL A 78 -8.22 -6.28 -13.78
N GLU A 79 -8.44 -7.45 -13.20
CA GLU A 79 -9.53 -8.35 -13.59
C GLU A 79 -10.88 -7.63 -13.50
N LYS A 80 -11.16 -6.97 -12.37
CA LYS A 80 -12.39 -6.20 -12.16
C LYS A 80 -12.52 -4.99 -13.09
N GLN A 81 -11.43 -4.29 -13.38
CA GLN A 81 -11.44 -3.17 -14.34
C GLN A 81 -11.76 -3.64 -15.76
N ASN A 82 -11.31 -4.84 -16.15
CA ASN A 82 -11.61 -5.42 -17.45
C ASN A 82 -13.07 -5.91 -17.55
N ILE A 83 -13.66 -6.41 -16.47
CA ILE A 83 -15.08 -6.81 -16.42
C ILE A 83 -16.01 -5.58 -16.56
N GLN A 84 -15.55 -4.39 -16.14
CA GLN A 84 -16.33 -3.15 -16.25
C GLN A 84 -16.27 -2.45 -17.60
N LYS A 85 -15.54 -2.97 -18.59
CA LYS A 85 -15.71 -2.53 -19.98
C LYS A 85 -16.79 -3.41 -20.61
N PRO A 86 -18.04 -2.91 -20.79
CA PRO A 86 -18.94 -3.61 -21.70
C PRO A 86 -18.24 -3.64 -23.05
N SER A 87 -18.14 -4.81 -23.65
CA SER A 87 -17.84 -4.89 -25.08
C SER A 87 -18.94 -4.10 -25.79
N ALA A 88 -18.59 -2.92 -26.30
CA ALA A 88 -19.38 -2.27 -27.32
C ALA A 88 -19.28 -3.08 -28.63
#